data_AF-A0AAD7HR13-F1
#
_entry.id   AF-A0AAD7HR13-F1
#
_cell.length_a   1.000
_cell.length_b   1.000
_cell.length_c   1.000
_cell.angle_alpha   90.00
_cell.angle_beta   90.00
_cell.angle_gamma   90.00
#
_symmetry.space_group_name_H-M   'P 1'
#
loop_
_entity.id
_entity.type
_entity.pdbx_description
1 polymer ?
#
loop_
_entity_poly.entity_id
_entity_poly.type
_entity_poly.pdbx_seq_one_letter_code
_entity_poly.pdbx_strand_id
1 'polypeptide(L)'
;MTQVTSIDAYWLAELGSVFYSVKEKNFDERGNRRQADREFSRKAELETEMARQREETAKQAAEAAIAVKTSGASSKIIVPGTPRHSGIGAGARVLQTPRRRVGI
;
A
#
# COMPACT_ATOMS: atom_id res chain seq x y z
N MET A 1 30.66 -55.98 -28.08
CA MET A 1 29.90 -55.81 -26.83
C MET A 1 28.65 -56.67 -26.94
N THR A 2 28.64 -57.86 -26.34
CA THR A 2 27.55 -58.85 -26.51
C THR A 2 26.54 -58.86 -25.35
N GLN A 3 26.84 -58.18 -24.24
CA GLN A 3 25.98 -58.01 -23.07
C GLN A 3 25.98 -56.52 -22.67
N VAL A 4 24.80 -55.93 -22.48
CA VAL A 4 24.64 -54.51 -22.12
C VAL A 4 23.51 -54.38 -21.10
N THR A 5 23.72 -53.57 -20.07
CA THR A 5 22.72 -53.25 -19.03
C THR A 5 22.66 -51.73 -18.84
N SER A 6 21.47 -51.19 -18.55
CA SER A 6 21.33 -49.78 -18.15
C SER A 6 21.93 -49.56 -16.76
N ILE A 7 22.75 -48.53 -16.60
CA ILE A 7 23.37 -48.13 -15.33
C ILE A 7 23.11 -46.63 -15.15
N ASP A 8 22.82 -46.22 -13.92
CA ASP A 8 22.67 -44.80 -13.57
C ASP A 8 24.03 -44.08 -13.65
N ALA A 9 24.06 -42.91 -14.29
CA ALA A 9 25.26 -42.09 -14.39
C ALA A 9 25.78 -41.65 -13.01
N TYR A 10 24.89 -41.44 -12.04
CA TYR A 10 25.29 -41.03 -10.69
C TYR A 10 25.99 -42.16 -9.93
N TRP A 11 25.62 -43.43 -10.17
CA TRP A 11 26.32 -44.57 -9.57
C TRP A 11 27.76 -44.69 -10.05
N LEU A 12 27.99 -44.46 -11.35
CA LEU A 12 29.34 -44.44 -11.90
C LEU A 12 30.19 -43.31 -11.30
N ALA A 13 29.59 -42.13 -11.10
CA ALA A 13 30.28 -41.00 -10.50
C ALA A 13 30.60 -41.21 -9.00
N GLU A 14 29.76 -41.94 -8.27
CA GLU A 14 30.00 -42.24 -6.85
C GLU A 14 31.02 -43.36 -6.65
N LEU A 15 30.86 -44.48 -7.35
CA LEU A 15 31.71 -45.67 -7.21
C LEU A 15 33.07 -45.52 -7.92
N GLY A 16 33.14 -44.66 -8.93
CA GLY A 16 34.31 -44.45 -9.78
C GLY A 16 34.62 -42.98 -9.99
N SER A 17 34.57 -42.16 -8.94
CA SER A 17 34.76 -40.69 -8.99
C SER A 17 36.08 -40.23 -9.64
N VAL A 18 37.11 -41.08 -9.63
CA VAL A 18 38.40 -40.83 -10.32
C VAL A 18 38.27 -40.93 -11.85
N PHE A 19 37.32 -41.72 -12.34
CA PHE A 19 37.15 -42.02 -13.77
C PHE A 19 35.89 -41.37 -14.37
N TYR A 20 34.85 -41.20 -13.58
CA TYR A 20 33.55 -40.71 -14.03
C TYR A 20 33.13 -39.48 -13.25
N SER A 21 32.67 -38.47 -13.97
CA SER A 21 32.02 -37.29 -13.40
C SER A 21 30.75 -37.00 -14.19
N VAL A 22 29.69 -36.60 -13.49
CA VAL A 22 28.43 -36.19 -14.10
C VAL A 22 28.51 -34.69 -14.36
N LYS A 23 28.56 -34.31 -15.64
CA LYS A 23 28.38 -32.91 -16.05
C LYS A 23 26.92 -32.67 -16.31
N GLU A 24 26.24 -32.04 -15.36
CA GLU A 24 24.86 -31.62 -15.57
C GLU A 24 24.80 -30.64 -16.74
N LYS A 25 23.94 -30.95 -17.70
CA LYS A 25 23.72 -30.11 -18.87
C LYS A 25 22.80 -28.96 -18.49
N ASN A 26 23.21 -28.16 -17.51
CA ASN A 26 22.62 -26.85 -17.22
C ASN A 26 23.05 -25.84 -18.29
N PHE A 27 22.97 -26.21 -19.56
CA PHE A 27 23.32 -25.39 -20.71
C PHE A 27 22.21 -24.36 -20.99
N ASP A 28 21.74 -23.73 -19.93
CA ASP A 28 20.75 -22.66 -19.98
C ASP A 28 21.40 -21.31 -19.66
N GLU A 29 22.64 -21.10 -20.09
CA GLU A 29 23.22 -19.75 -20.15
C GLU A 29 22.31 -18.81 -20.97
N ARG A 30 21.57 -19.37 -21.94
CA ARG A 30 20.53 -18.65 -22.69
C ARG A 30 19.28 -18.34 -21.87
N GLY A 31 18.80 -19.25 -21.02
CA GLY A 31 17.63 -19.02 -20.18
C GLY A 31 17.94 -18.24 -18.91
N ASN A 32 19.14 -18.35 -18.36
CA ASN A 32 19.61 -17.48 -17.28
C ASN A 32 19.69 -16.02 -17.75
N ARG A 33 20.18 -15.79 -18.99
CA ARG A 33 20.16 -14.45 -19.59
C ARG A 33 18.74 -13.94 -19.86
N ARG A 34 17.84 -14.78 -20.37
CA ARG A 34 16.42 -14.42 -20.55
C ARG A 34 15.66 -14.19 -19.25
N GLN A 35 16.00 -14.92 -18.18
CA GLN A 35 15.46 -14.68 -16.84
C GLN A 35 15.98 -13.36 -16.29
N ALA A 36 17.29 -13.09 -16.39
CA ALA A 36 17.86 -11.80 -16.01
C ALA A 36 17.23 -10.65 -16.78
N ASP A 37 17.07 -10.75 -18.11
CA ASP A 37 16.44 -9.71 -18.93
C ASP A 37 14.99 -9.45 -18.50
N ARG A 38 14.21 -10.51 -18.22
CA ARG A 38 12.83 -10.38 -17.70
C ARG A 38 12.77 -9.75 -16.31
N GLU A 39 13.72 -10.09 -15.45
CA GLU A 39 13.82 -9.50 -14.11
C GLU A 39 14.21 -8.02 -14.19
N PHE A 40 15.10 -7.63 -15.10
CA PHE A 40 15.44 -6.23 -15.35
C PHE A 40 14.25 -5.44 -15.90
N SER A 41 13.52 -5.98 -16.89
CA SER A 41 12.31 -5.34 -17.41
C SER A 41 11.26 -5.14 -16.31
N ARG A 42 11.03 -6.15 -15.48
CA ARG A 42 10.05 -6.08 -14.40
C ARG A 42 10.43 -5.08 -13.31
N LYS A 43 11.73 -4.98 -12.96
CA LYS A 43 12.22 -3.99 -11.99
C LYS A 43 12.10 -2.56 -12.53
N ALA A 44 12.43 -2.36 -13.81
CA ALA A 44 12.31 -1.04 -14.45
C ALA A 44 10.85 -0.56 -14.49
N GLU A 45 9.91 -1.43 -14.86
CA GLU A 45 8.48 -1.11 -14.82
C GLU A 45 8.02 -0.74 -13.40
N LEU A 46 8.44 -1.50 -12.40
CA LEU A 46 8.06 -1.26 -11.00
C LEU A 46 8.65 0.06 -10.46
N GLU A 47 9.90 0.38 -10.80
CA GLU A 47 10.52 1.66 -10.45
C GLU A 47 9.80 2.87 -11.08
N THR A 48 9.38 2.74 -12.35
CA THR A 48 8.61 3.82 -13.00
C THR A 48 7.24 4.03 -12.36
N GLU A 49 6.56 2.96 -11.97
CA GLU A 49 5.25 3.04 -11.32
C GLU A 49 5.37 3.63 -9.89
N MET A 50 6.42 3.26 -9.13
CA MET A 50 6.68 3.87 -7.82
C MET A 50 7.00 5.37 -7.93
N ALA A 51 7.74 5.79 -8.95
CA ALA A 51 8.02 7.20 -9.19
C ALA A 51 6.74 7.98 -9.51
N ARG A 52 5.89 7.44 -10.39
CA ARG A 52 4.59 8.02 -10.72
C ARG A 52 3.68 8.15 -9.50
N GLN A 53 3.57 7.10 -8.69
CA GLN A 53 2.76 7.13 -7.47
C GLN A 53 3.31 8.11 -6.43
N ARG A 54 4.63 8.27 -6.31
CA ARG A 54 5.23 9.30 -5.44
C ARG A 54 4.87 10.71 -5.87
N GLU A 55 4.87 10.99 -7.18
CA GLU A 55 4.46 12.30 -7.70
C GLU A 55 2.97 12.56 -7.50
N GLU A 56 2.11 11.57 -7.78
CA GLU A 56 0.67 11.69 -7.60
C GLU A 56 0.29 11.87 -6.12
N THR A 57 0.92 11.11 -5.21
CA THR A 57 0.70 11.27 -3.76
C THR A 57 1.23 12.60 -3.24
N ALA A 58 2.37 13.09 -3.72
CA ALA A 58 2.88 14.42 -3.36
C ALA A 58 1.94 15.54 -3.83
N LYS A 59 1.39 15.43 -5.04
CA LYS A 59 0.40 16.39 -5.56
C LYS A 59 -0.89 16.37 -4.75
N GLN A 60 -1.44 15.18 -4.47
CA GLN A 60 -2.64 15.05 -3.65
C GLN A 60 -2.43 15.56 -2.22
N ALA A 61 -1.25 15.33 -1.62
CA ALA A 61 -0.92 15.87 -0.31
C ALA A 61 -0.83 17.40 -0.32
N ALA A 62 -0.27 18.00 -1.38
CA ALA A 62 -0.22 19.45 -1.55
C ALA A 62 -1.63 20.05 -1.71
N GLU A 63 -2.48 19.43 -2.53
CA GLU A 63 -3.87 19.85 -2.73
C GLU A 63 -4.70 19.70 -1.45
N ALA A 64 -4.56 18.60 -0.72
CA ALA A 64 -5.21 18.39 0.57
C ALA A 64 -4.75 19.43 1.61
N ALA A 65 -3.46 19.77 1.65
CA ALA A 65 -2.95 20.81 2.54
C ALA A 65 -3.53 22.20 2.21
N ILE A 66 -3.76 22.50 0.92
CA ILE A 66 -4.42 23.74 0.50
C ILE A 66 -5.91 23.70 0.87
N ALA A 67 -6.59 22.57 0.66
CA ALA A 67 -8.01 22.39 0.98
C ALA A 67 -8.28 22.46 2.50
N VAL A 68 -7.37 21.96 3.34
CA VAL A 68 -7.47 22.09 4.81
C VAL A 68 -7.26 23.55 5.24
N LYS A 69 -6.32 24.27 4.61
CA LYS A 69 -6.11 25.70 4.87
C LYS A 69 -7.32 26.56 4.46
N THR A 70 -8.02 26.21 3.38
CA THR A 70 -9.22 26.93 2.94
C THR A 70 -10.48 26.53 3.71
N SER A 71 -10.63 25.27 4.14
CA SER A 71 -11.78 24.81 4.94
C SER A 71 -11.70 25.18 6.43
N GLY A 72 -10.51 25.39 6.98
CA GLY A 72 -10.30 25.94 8.33
C GLY A 72 -10.71 27.42 8.46
N ALA A 73 -10.88 28.13 7.35
CA ALA A 73 -11.36 29.51 7.31
C ALA A 73 -12.90 29.57 7.32
N SER A 74 -13.53 28.91 8.30
CA SER A 74 -14.90 29.28 8.69
C SER A 74 -14.81 30.66 9.33
N SER A 75 -14.87 31.70 8.49
CA SER A 75 -15.02 33.07 8.97
C SER A 75 -16.30 33.10 9.81
N LYS A 76 -16.15 33.37 11.10
CA LYS A 76 -17.29 33.53 12.00
C LYS A 76 -18.00 34.82 11.60
N ILE A 77 -18.94 34.71 10.67
CA ILE A 77 -19.76 35.83 10.20
C ILE A 77 -20.53 36.36 11.42
N ILE A 78 -20.09 37.51 11.93
CA ILE A 78 -20.76 38.20 13.03
C ILE A 78 -21.95 38.91 12.38
N VAL A 79 -23.12 38.26 12.43
CA VAL A 79 -24.38 38.88 12.00
C VAL A 79 -24.87 39.83 13.10
N PRO A 80 -25.02 41.13 12.84
CA PRO A 80 -25.60 42.05 13.81
C PRO A 80 -27.05 41.66 14.09
N GLY A 81 -27.38 41.38 15.35
CA GLY A 81 -28.74 41.08 15.81
C GLY A 81 -29.00 39.67 16.34
N THR A 82 -28.01 38.76 16.35
CA THR A 82 -28.17 37.42 16.96
C THR A 82 -27.59 37.38 18.38
N PRO A 83 -28.41 37.16 19.43
CA PRO A 83 -27.91 37.12 20.80
C PRO A 83 -26.97 35.94 21.03
N ARG A 84 -25.73 36.23 21.45
CA ARG A 84 -24.75 35.21 21.83
C ARG A 84 -25.08 34.74 23.25
N HIS A 85 -25.51 33.49 23.43
CA HIS A 85 -25.32 32.82 24.71
C HIS A 85 -23.84 32.46 24.81
N SER A 86 -23.05 33.38 25.36
CA SER A 86 -21.68 33.14 25.79
C SER A 86 -21.63 33.15 27.32
N GLY A 87 -21.66 31.96 27.91
CA GLY A 87 -21.08 31.72 29.23
C GLY A 87 -21.99 31.89 30.44
N ILE A 88 -22.18 30.76 31.13
CA ILE A 88 -22.13 30.55 32.60
C ILE A 88 -23.17 31.33 33.43
N GLY A 89 -24.15 30.59 33.94
CA GLY A 89 -24.96 31.01 35.09
C GLY A 89 -26.46 30.92 34.84
N ALA A 90 -27.10 30.01 35.58
CA ALA A 90 -28.51 30.00 35.96
C ALA A 90 -29.44 31.05 35.30
N GLY A 91 -30.21 30.66 34.29
CA GLY A 91 -31.40 31.44 33.92
C GLY A 91 -31.68 31.59 32.44
N ALA A 92 -32.02 30.49 31.74
CA ALA A 92 -32.75 30.58 30.49
C ALA A 92 -33.58 29.32 30.21
N ARG A 93 -34.19 28.73 31.25
CA ARG A 93 -35.37 27.86 31.07
C ARG A 93 -36.60 28.75 30.99
N VAL A 94 -36.66 29.62 29.99
CA VAL A 94 -37.86 30.41 29.68
C VAL A 94 -38.25 30.01 28.28
N LEU A 95 -39.08 28.98 28.18
CA LEU A 95 -39.97 28.64 27.07
C LEU A 95 -40.60 27.24 27.21
N GLN A 96 -40.40 26.53 28.34
CA GLN A 96 -41.23 25.37 28.66
C GLN A 96 -42.55 25.87 29.26
N THR A 97 -43.61 25.88 28.46
CA THR A 97 -44.98 26.23 28.86
C THR A 97 -45.44 25.39 30.06
N PRO A 98 -45.91 26.00 31.17
CA PRO A 98 -46.29 25.24 32.36
C PRO A 98 -47.65 24.57 32.13
N ARG A 99 -47.65 23.23 32.08
CA ARG A 99 -48.87 22.42 32.03
C ARG A 99 -49.52 22.43 33.42
N ARG A 100 -50.65 23.13 33.57
CA ARG A 100 -51.44 23.13 34.81
C ARG A 100 -52.19 21.79 34.93
N ARG A 101 -51.85 20.98 35.93
CA ARG A 101 -52.66 19.85 36.42
C ARG A 101 -52.88 20.07 37.91
N VAL A 102 -54.14 20.07 38.35
CA VAL A 102 -54.72 19.44 39.56
C VAL A 102 -56.17 19.94 39.66
N GLY A 103 -57.11 19.00 39.81
CA GLY A 103 -58.49 19.29 40.21
C GLY A 103 -58.69 19.08 41.72
N ILE A 104 -59.70 19.76 42.25
CA ILE A 104 -60.74 19.33 43.22
C ILE A 104 -61.99 20.09 42.81
#